data_AF-A0AA41Q8S7-F1
#
_entry.id   AF-A0AA41Q8S7-F1
#
_cell.length_a   1.000
_cell.length_b   1.000
_cell.length_c   1.000
_cell.angle_alpha   90.00
_cell.angle_beta   90.00
_cell.angle_gamma   90.00
#
_symmetry.space_group_name_H-M   'P 1'
#
loop_
_entity.id
_entity.type
_entity.pdbx_description
1 polymer ?
#
loop_
_entity_poly.entity_id
_entity_poly.type
_entity_poly.pdbx_seq_one_letter_code
_entity_poly.pdbx_strand_id
1 'polypeptide(L)'
;DEAAAVHLTAQAGDITLGRLTGPAEISTLLGDITIAEAATTGTVVLRTRKGNVTVGAAPGVSASLDASTGLGRIDNALKNTGTTELALHASTDMGDITARSL
;
A
#
# COMPACT_ATOMS: atom_id res chain seq x y z
N ASP A 1 -3.64 11.39 11.60
CA ASP A 1 -2.63 12.00 10.72
C ASP A 1 -3.08 11.79 9.29
N GLU A 2 -3.14 12.86 8.50
CA GLU A 2 -3.68 12.88 7.13
C GLU A 2 -2.61 13.46 6.21
N ALA A 3 -2.32 12.79 5.10
CA ALA A 3 -1.28 13.23 4.16
C ALA A 3 -1.81 13.32 2.72
N ALA A 4 -1.57 14.47 2.09
CA ALA A 4 -1.96 14.77 0.71
C ALA A 4 -0.90 14.37 -0.33
N ALA A 5 0.34 14.14 0.08
CA ALA A 5 1.37 13.47 -0.70
C ALA A 5 2.47 13.00 0.25
N VAL A 6 2.98 11.79 0.07
CA VAL A 6 4.05 11.23 0.93
C VAL A 6 5.17 10.69 0.07
N HIS A 7 6.40 11.13 0.33
CA HIS A 7 7.61 10.47 -0.14
C HIS A 7 8.47 10.12 1.07
N LEU A 8 8.68 8.84 1.34
CA LEU A 8 9.41 8.39 2.53
C LEU A 8 10.40 7.27 2.19
N THR A 9 11.61 7.40 2.71
CA THR A 9 12.66 6.38 2.63
C THR A 9 13.22 6.12 4.02
N ALA A 10 13.15 4.87 4.47
CA ALA A 10 13.73 4.42 5.73
C ALA A 10 14.71 3.27 5.51
N GLN A 11 15.78 3.19 6.32
CA GLN A 11 16.67 2.02 6.29
C GLN A 11 16.17 0.89 7.19
N ALA A 12 15.60 1.23 8.34
CA ALA A 12 14.97 0.27 9.22
C ALA A 12 13.87 0.98 10.00
N GLY A 13 12.73 0.33 10.17
CA GLY A 13 11.59 0.84 10.91
C GLY A 13 10.28 0.64 10.16
N ASP A 14 9.22 0.45 10.95
CA ASP A 14 7.87 0.29 10.44
C ASP A 14 7.29 1.65 10.05
N ILE A 15 6.57 1.68 8.94
CA ILE A 15 5.93 2.88 8.40
C ILE A 15 4.43 2.67 8.51
N THR A 16 3.77 3.51 9.30
CA THR A 16 2.31 3.47 9.46
C THR A 16 1.70 4.79 9.03
N LEU A 17 0.76 4.74 8.09
CA LEU A 17 -0.08 5.86 7.70
C LEU A 17 -1.53 5.56 8.09
N GLY A 18 -2.14 6.53 8.78
CA GLY A 18 -3.55 6.44 9.14
C GLY A 18 -4.45 6.59 7.93
N ARG A 19 -4.53 7.81 7.38
CA ARG A 19 -5.35 8.10 6.20
C ARG A 19 -4.52 8.79 5.12
N LEU A 20 -4.53 8.22 3.93
CA LEU A 20 -3.85 8.75 2.75
C LEU A 20 -4.90 9.32 1.79
N THR A 21 -4.81 10.62 1.50
CA THR A 21 -5.75 11.36 0.65
C THR A 21 -5.13 11.89 -0.64
N GLY A 22 -3.87 11.53 -0.91
CA GLY A 22 -3.19 11.80 -2.18
C GLY A 22 -2.20 10.69 -2.58
N PRO A 23 -1.47 10.85 -3.69
CA PRO A 23 -0.48 9.87 -4.14
C PRO A 23 0.66 9.71 -3.13
N ALA A 24 1.26 8.51 -3.07
CA ALA A 24 2.36 8.24 -2.17
C ALA A 24 3.40 7.30 -2.77
N GLU A 25 4.65 7.52 -2.39
CA GLU A 25 5.76 6.63 -2.65
C GLU A 25 6.50 6.36 -1.34
N ILE A 26 6.50 5.10 -0.91
CA ILE A 26 7.04 4.68 0.38
C ILE A 26 8.01 3.55 0.15
N SER A 27 9.22 3.71 0.66
CA SER A 27 10.29 2.73 0.56
C SER A 27 10.94 2.47 1.91
N THR A 28 11.15 1.20 2.26
CA THR A 28 11.99 0.81 3.40
C THR A 28 12.87 -0.38 3.04
N LEU A 29 14.03 -0.53 3.68
CA LEU A 29 14.81 -1.78 3.54
C LEU A 29 14.28 -2.84 4.50
N LEU A 30 14.04 -2.47 5.75
CA LEU A 30 13.60 -3.40 6.80
C LEU A 30 12.44 -2.77 7.56
N GLY A 31 11.29 -3.44 7.55
CA GLY A 31 10.12 -3.00 8.29
C GLY A 31 8.84 -3.16 7.48
N ASP A 32 7.75 -3.14 8.21
CA ASP A 32 6.41 -3.29 7.66
C ASP A 32 5.89 -1.93 7.17
N ILE A 33 5.11 -1.95 6.10
CA ILE A 33 4.42 -0.76 5.59
C ILE A 33 2.92 -0.98 5.77
N THR A 34 2.28 -0.13 6.55
CA THR A 34 0.83 -0.17 6.79
C THR A 34 0.17 1.14 6.37
N ILE A 35 -0.81 1.06 5.48
CA ILE A 35 -1.76 2.14 5.19
C ILE A 35 -3.13 1.67 5.66
N ALA A 36 -3.64 2.27 6.74
CA ALA A 36 -4.93 1.85 7.30
C ALA A 36 -6.10 2.21 6.37
N GLU A 37 -6.08 3.41 5.76
CA GLU A 37 -7.10 3.86 4.83
C GLU A 37 -6.48 4.70 3.68
N ALA A 38 -6.60 4.22 2.45
CA ALA A 38 -6.29 4.95 1.23
C ALA A 38 -7.60 5.45 0.60
N ALA A 39 -7.89 6.73 0.79
CA ALA A 39 -9.07 7.42 0.26
C ALA A 39 -8.75 8.29 -0.97
N THR A 40 -7.54 8.16 -1.52
CA THR A 40 -7.05 8.95 -2.64
C THR A 40 -7.52 8.41 -3.99
N THR A 41 -7.57 9.31 -4.97
CA THR A 41 -7.43 8.94 -6.38
C THR A 41 -5.96 9.04 -6.80
N GLY A 42 -5.50 8.17 -7.70
CA GLY A 42 -4.13 8.15 -8.19
C GLY A 42 -3.33 6.92 -7.79
N THR A 43 -2.00 7.07 -7.77
CA THR A 43 -1.07 5.95 -7.62
C THR A 43 -0.39 5.96 -6.25
N VAL A 44 -0.32 4.78 -5.63
CA VAL A 44 0.43 4.53 -4.40
C VAL A 44 1.46 3.45 -4.66
N VAL A 45 2.72 3.73 -4.38
CA VAL A 45 3.86 2.83 -4.58
C VAL A 45 4.48 2.48 -3.24
N LEU A 46 4.56 1.19 -2.92
CA LEU A 46 5.05 0.67 -1.65
C LEU A 46 6.15 -0.35 -1.92
N ARG A 47 7.33 -0.14 -1.35
CA ARG A 47 8.48 -1.04 -1.54
C ARG A 47 9.12 -1.35 -0.19
N THR A 48 9.26 -2.63 0.13
CA THR A 48 10.10 -3.09 1.25
C THR A 48 11.05 -4.18 0.77
N ARG A 49 12.25 -4.32 1.33
CA ARG A 49 13.07 -5.53 1.03
C ARG A 49 12.64 -6.68 1.94
N LYS A 50 12.44 -6.39 3.23
CA LYS A 50 11.99 -7.37 4.21
C LYS A 50 10.94 -6.75 5.11
N GLY A 51 9.74 -7.29 5.02
CA GLY A 51 8.58 -6.83 5.77
C GLY A 51 7.30 -7.05 4.98
N ASN A 52 6.20 -6.94 5.69
CA ASN A 52 4.86 -7.06 5.14
C ASN A 52 4.36 -5.71 4.61
N VAL A 53 3.47 -5.77 3.64
CA VAL A 53 2.77 -4.58 3.13
C VAL A 53 1.28 -4.77 3.34
N THR A 54 0.65 -3.89 4.09
CA THR A 54 -0.80 -3.91 4.34
C THR A 54 -1.45 -2.62 3.87
N VAL A 55 -2.48 -2.71 3.04
CA VAL A 55 -3.24 -1.56 2.54
C VAL A 55 -4.74 -1.78 2.68
N GLY A 56 -5.42 -0.85 3.35
CA GLY A 56 -6.88 -0.72 3.32
C GLY A 56 -7.32 0.34 2.31
N ALA A 57 -8.09 -0.02 1.29
CA ALA A 57 -8.74 0.95 0.41
C ALA A 57 -10.03 1.46 1.06
N ALA A 58 -10.25 2.77 1.03
CA ALA A 58 -11.43 3.38 1.66
C ALA A 58 -12.75 2.84 1.07
N PRO A 59 -13.86 2.88 1.84
CA PRO A 59 -15.15 2.41 1.35
C PRO A 59 -15.59 3.13 0.08
N GLY A 60 -16.04 2.38 -0.92
CA GLY A 60 -16.51 2.91 -2.20
C GLY A 60 -15.42 3.20 -3.24
N VAL A 61 -14.14 3.15 -2.86
CA VAL A 61 -13.03 3.33 -3.80
C VAL A 61 -12.85 2.08 -4.66
N SER A 62 -12.82 2.27 -5.98
CA SER A 62 -12.50 1.21 -6.93
C SER A 62 -10.98 1.11 -7.09
N ALA A 63 -10.37 0.02 -6.61
CA ALA A 63 -8.93 -0.11 -6.52
C ALA A 63 -8.37 -1.28 -7.35
N SER A 64 -7.15 -1.12 -7.85
CA SER A 64 -6.36 -2.18 -8.47
C SER A 64 -5.09 -2.43 -7.67
N LEU A 65 -4.56 -3.65 -7.78
CA LEU A 65 -3.30 -4.06 -7.17
C LEU A 65 -2.40 -4.68 -8.22
N ASP A 66 -1.22 -4.11 -8.36
CA ASP A 66 -0.03 -4.76 -8.92
C ASP A 66 0.90 -5.08 -7.75
N ALA A 67 1.08 -6.37 -7.46
CA ALA A 67 1.85 -6.83 -6.32
C ALA A 67 2.86 -7.90 -6.72
N SER A 68 4.07 -7.80 -6.18
CA SER A 68 5.10 -8.84 -6.31
C SER A 68 5.77 -9.13 -4.96
N THR A 69 5.89 -10.42 -4.63
CA THR A 69 6.68 -10.88 -3.49
C THR A 69 7.69 -11.94 -3.93
N GLY A 70 8.93 -11.84 -3.47
CA GLY A 70 9.95 -12.87 -3.71
C GLY A 70 9.72 -14.12 -2.84
N LEU A 71 9.46 -13.90 -1.55
CA LEU A 71 9.13 -14.94 -0.58
C LEU A 71 7.97 -14.47 0.31
N GLY A 72 6.78 -15.00 0.07
CA GLY A 72 5.58 -14.71 0.85
C GLY A 72 4.31 -15.00 0.08
N ARG A 73 3.20 -14.44 0.55
CA ARG A 73 1.87 -14.57 -0.08
C ARG A 73 1.31 -13.20 -0.43
N ILE A 74 0.46 -13.19 -1.46
CA ILE A 74 -0.31 -12.00 -1.84
C ILE A 74 -1.78 -12.32 -1.59
N ASP A 75 -2.39 -11.59 -0.67
CA ASP A 75 -3.81 -11.65 -0.34
C ASP A 75 -4.48 -10.36 -0.85
N ASN A 76 -5.31 -10.49 -1.89
CA ASN A 76 -6.03 -9.36 -2.50
C ASN A 76 -7.55 -9.54 -2.37
N ALA A 77 -8.19 -8.63 -1.65
CA ALA A 77 -9.63 -8.52 -1.45
C ALA A 77 -10.14 -7.10 -1.78
N LEU A 78 -9.52 -6.42 -2.74
CA LEU A 78 -9.96 -5.11 -3.21
C LEU A 78 -11.23 -5.22 -4.06
N LYS A 79 -12.14 -4.26 -3.88
CA LYS A 79 -13.27 -4.01 -4.75
C LYS A 79 -12.78 -3.20 -5.96
N ASN A 80 -13.04 -3.72 -7.15
CA ASN A 80 -12.79 -3.03 -8.42
C ASN A 80 -14.09 -3.01 -9.23
N THR A 81 -15.00 -2.11 -8.87
CA THR A 81 -16.39 -2.08 -9.35
C THR A 81 -16.62 -1.07 -10.48
N GLY A 82 -15.57 -0.44 -11.00
CA GLY A 82 -15.66 0.58 -12.05
C GLY A 82 -14.29 1.03 -12.56
N THR A 83 -14.17 2.30 -12.97
CA THR A 83 -12.88 2.90 -13.32
C THR A 83 -11.93 2.84 -12.12
N THR A 84 -10.70 2.39 -12.32
CA THR A 84 -9.70 2.37 -11.25
C THR A 84 -9.41 3.79 -10.78
N GLU A 85 -9.77 4.07 -9.54
CA GLU A 85 -9.51 5.32 -8.85
C GLU A 85 -8.18 5.25 -8.10
N LEU A 86 -7.90 4.10 -7.48
CA LEU A 86 -6.69 3.86 -6.70
C LEU A 86 -5.86 2.74 -7.32
N ALA A 87 -4.67 3.07 -7.81
CA ALA A 87 -3.71 2.11 -8.34
C ALA A 87 -2.62 1.83 -7.29
N LEU A 88 -2.63 0.64 -6.71
CA LEU A 88 -1.62 0.19 -5.75
C LEU A 88 -0.53 -0.59 -6.45
N HIS A 89 0.73 -0.18 -6.28
CA HIS A 89 1.90 -0.96 -6.66
C HIS A 89 2.66 -1.34 -5.39
N ALA A 90 2.76 -2.63 -5.09
CA ALA A 90 3.42 -3.13 -3.89
C ALA A 90 4.50 -4.17 -4.24
N SER A 91 5.71 -4.01 -3.71
CA SER A 91 6.76 -5.01 -3.88
C SER A 91 7.50 -5.30 -2.58
N THR A 92 7.68 -6.59 -2.27
CA THR A 92 8.55 -7.06 -1.18
C THR A 92 9.48 -8.19 -1.63
N ASP A 93 10.74 -8.23 -1.21
CA ASP A 93 11.58 -9.40 -1.49
C ASP A 93 11.22 -10.55 -0.53
N MET A 94 10.84 -10.23 0.71
CA MET A 94 10.47 -11.19 1.75
C MET A 94 9.37 -10.62 2.66
N GLY A 95 8.17 -11.17 2.55
CA GLY A 95 7.01 -10.81 3.34
C GLY A 95 5.70 -11.00 2.58
N ASP A 96 4.60 -10.86 3.31
CA ASP A 96 3.26 -10.95 2.74
C ASP A 96 2.78 -9.57 2.28
N ILE A 97 1.98 -9.55 1.22
CA ILE A 97 1.27 -8.35 0.76
C ILE A 97 -0.22 -8.59 0.94
N THR A 98 -0.88 -7.75 1.73
CA THR A 98 -2.33 -7.78 1.93
C THR A 98 -2.95 -6.47 1.48
N ALA A 99 -3.90 -6.55 0.53
CA ALA A 99 -4.71 -5.41 0.12
C ALA A 99 -6.19 -5.77 0.25
N ARG A 100 -6.98 -4.90 0.87
CA ARG A 100 -8.43 -5.13 1.07
C ARG A 100 -9.21 -3.83 1.00
N SER A 101 -10.43 -3.89 0.48
CA SER A 101 -11.37 -2.79 0.65
C SER A 101 -12.03 -2.84 2.02
N LEU A 102 -12.28 -1.66 2.59
CA LEU A 102 -13.05 -1.49 3.82
C LEU A 102 -14.57 -1.57 3.57
#